data_AF-A0A7G7T201-F1
#
_entry.id   AF-A0A7G7T201-F1
#
_cell.length_a   1.000
_cell.length_b   1.000
_cell.length_c   1.000
_cell.angle_alpha   90.00
_cell.angle_beta   90.00
_cell.angle_gamma   90.00
#
_symmetry.space_group_name_H-M   'P 1'
#
loop_
_entity.id
_entity.type
_entity.pdbx_description
1 polymer ?
#
loop_
_entity_poly.entity_id
_entity_poly.type
_entity_poly.pdbx_seq_one_letter_code
_entity_poly.pdbx_strand_id
1 'polypeptide(L)'
;MANRSYLYSLGNRPTSYYDRPETISSLSEWAYDVPFVYRLLMSADPQLCASLVAEGLDDDEDDDENEGEDALEAGDQEADEGEEENEDEDQPPRLHAISSPFAPGLERVRRFAGIVKAIAMAAPAAPPAPAPIAAPPPASLLGRLARLLSAPAPAPAPVEAPVQAPATVEHLPGWLDETIVFLEENRDAFLLLETVELDMMSAMGEADLRECVEEEIERCRAVGAAFEALPADTDEAARLLRRLAVEEGAPPLDVFHGLRFDDDCDSVRTGATERPLGLTNWSEVLYFELSGQEESGAGEARD
;
A
#
# COMPACT_ATOMS: atom_id res chain seq x y z
N MET A 1 -13.51 -11.84 2.40
CA MET A 1 -12.32 -11.15 1.86
C MET A 1 -11.32 -10.90 2.97
N ALA A 2 -10.03 -11.02 2.66
CA ALA A 2 -8.96 -10.94 3.65
C ALA A 2 -8.39 -9.50 3.82
N ASN A 3 -8.99 -8.52 3.15
CA ASN A 3 -8.65 -7.09 3.14
C ASN A 3 -7.16 -6.89 2.80
N ARG A 4 -6.77 -7.30 1.60
CA ARG A 4 -5.37 -7.30 1.15
C ARG A 4 -5.20 -6.59 -0.19
N SER A 5 -4.00 -6.06 -0.39
CA SER A 5 -3.48 -5.79 -1.73
C SER A 5 -2.67 -7.00 -2.23
N TYR A 6 -2.74 -7.28 -3.52
CA TYR A 6 -1.99 -8.37 -4.16
C TYR A 6 -1.18 -7.83 -5.33
N LEU A 7 0.05 -8.33 -5.47
CA LEU A 7 0.95 -7.96 -6.54
C LEU A 7 1.31 -9.21 -7.37
N TYR A 8 1.17 -9.09 -8.68
CA TYR A 8 1.49 -10.14 -9.65
C TYR A 8 2.40 -9.61 -10.76
N SER A 9 3.07 -10.54 -11.42
CA SER A 9 3.81 -10.37 -12.66
C SER A 9 3.04 -11.04 -13.80
N LEU A 10 2.83 -10.33 -14.92
CA LEU A 10 2.00 -10.79 -16.04
C LEU A 10 2.71 -10.68 -17.40
N GLY A 11 2.39 -11.60 -18.31
CA GLY A 11 2.83 -11.54 -19.71
C GLY A 11 2.18 -10.42 -20.53
N ASN A 12 0.94 -10.03 -20.21
CA ASN A 12 0.22 -8.92 -20.84
C ASN A 12 -0.65 -8.16 -19.85
N ARG A 13 -1.05 -6.94 -20.22
CA ARG A 13 -2.02 -6.15 -19.46
C ARG A 13 -3.45 -6.65 -19.77
N PRO A 14 -4.25 -7.01 -18.75
CA PRO A 14 -5.64 -7.43 -18.96
C PRO A 14 -6.52 -6.30 -19.48
N THR A 15 -7.35 -6.59 -20.47
CA THR A 15 -8.39 -5.67 -21.00
C THR A 15 -9.79 -5.99 -20.50
N SER A 16 -10.02 -7.22 -20.03
CA SER A 16 -11.23 -7.68 -19.35
C SER A 16 -10.86 -8.78 -18.34
N TYR A 17 -11.80 -9.16 -17.48
CA TYR A 17 -11.63 -10.27 -16.54
C TYR A 17 -11.26 -11.61 -17.23
N TYR A 18 -11.84 -11.84 -18.41
CA TYR A 18 -11.62 -13.03 -19.23
C TYR A 18 -10.34 -13.00 -20.06
N ASP A 19 -9.70 -11.83 -20.20
CA ASP A 19 -8.41 -11.65 -20.87
C ASP A 19 -7.27 -12.12 -19.95
N ARG A 20 -7.33 -13.40 -19.57
CA ARG A 20 -6.34 -14.05 -18.72
C ARG A 20 -4.98 -14.01 -19.43
N PRO A 21 -3.91 -13.58 -18.75
CA PRO A 21 -2.59 -13.60 -19.34
C PRO A 21 -2.08 -15.01 -19.66
N GLU A 22 -1.18 -15.09 -20.64
CA GLU A 22 -0.46 -16.34 -20.97
C GLU A 22 0.37 -16.83 -19.78
N THR A 23 1.02 -15.89 -19.09
CA THR A 23 1.87 -16.13 -17.92
C THR A 23 1.44 -15.23 -16.77
N ILE A 24 1.36 -15.81 -15.58
CA ILE A 24 1.08 -15.13 -14.32
C ILE A 24 2.02 -15.68 -13.25
N SER A 25 2.62 -14.80 -12.47
CA SER A 25 3.36 -15.17 -11.26
C SER A 25 2.94 -14.28 -10.11
N SER A 26 2.48 -14.90 -9.04
CA SER A 26 2.30 -14.26 -7.75
C SER A 26 3.61 -13.68 -7.23
N LEU A 27 3.57 -12.46 -6.71
CA LEU A 27 4.76 -11.84 -6.13
C LEU A 27 4.63 -11.62 -4.64
N SER A 28 3.52 -11.03 -4.20
CA SER A 28 3.38 -10.63 -2.80
C SER A 28 1.94 -10.24 -2.46
N GLU A 29 1.59 -10.35 -1.18
CA GLU A 29 0.32 -9.86 -0.64
C GLU A 29 0.57 -9.01 0.61
N TRP A 30 -0.28 -8.01 0.85
CA TRP A 30 -0.16 -7.15 2.01
C TRP A 30 -1.52 -6.86 2.63
N ALA A 31 -1.65 -7.06 3.94
CA ALA A 31 -2.92 -6.83 4.64
C ALA A 31 -3.12 -5.34 4.96
N TYR A 32 -4.32 -4.84 4.69
CA TYR A 32 -4.85 -3.51 5.06
C TYR A 32 -4.11 -2.29 4.50
N ASP A 33 -3.12 -2.45 3.62
CA ASP A 33 -2.37 -1.33 3.02
C ASP A 33 -1.74 -1.75 1.68
N VAL A 34 -1.28 -0.76 0.93
CA VAL A 34 -0.38 -0.91 -0.22
C VAL A 34 1.00 -0.38 0.20
N PRO A 35 2.02 -1.25 0.36
CA PRO A 35 3.33 -0.81 0.85
C PRO A 35 4.10 0.05 -0.17
N PHE A 36 5.09 0.80 0.32
CA PHE A 36 5.85 1.75 -0.49
C PHE A 36 6.52 1.13 -1.73
N VAL A 37 7.11 -0.06 -1.61
CA VAL A 37 7.79 -0.74 -2.72
C VAL A 37 6.81 -1.13 -3.83
N TYR A 38 5.56 -1.48 -3.52
CA TYR A 38 4.55 -1.76 -4.55
C TYR A 38 4.26 -0.49 -5.36
N ARG A 39 4.00 0.63 -4.67
CA ARG A 39 3.78 1.92 -5.34
C ARG A 39 4.99 2.34 -6.19
N LEU A 40 6.21 2.10 -5.69
CA LEU A 40 7.43 2.39 -6.43
C LEU A 40 7.57 1.52 -7.69
N LEU A 41 7.25 0.22 -7.61
CA LEU A 41 7.21 -0.68 -8.77
C LEU A 41 6.19 -0.20 -9.81
N MET A 42 4.98 0.18 -9.37
CA MET A 42 3.90 0.63 -10.25
C MET A 42 4.11 2.04 -10.82
N SER A 43 4.98 2.85 -10.22
CA SER A 43 5.08 4.29 -10.50
C SER A 43 5.58 4.68 -11.89
N ALA A 44 6.06 3.73 -12.71
CA ALA A 44 6.67 4.02 -14.00
C ALA A 44 5.65 4.51 -15.04
N ASP A 45 4.59 3.73 -15.23
CA ASP A 45 3.46 4.06 -16.10
C ASP A 45 2.21 3.34 -15.58
N PRO A 46 1.69 3.77 -14.40
CA PRO A 46 0.51 3.15 -13.81
C PRO A 46 -0.73 3.50 -14.63
N GLN A 47 -1.42 2.46 -15.08
CA GLN A 47 -2.63 2.56 -15.87
C GLN A 47 -3.72 1.66 -15.29
N LEU A 48 -4.96 2.15 -15.39
CA LEU A 48 -6.13 1.37 -15.06
C LEU A 48 -6.26 0.18 -16.02
N CYS A 49 -6.60 -0.98 -15.49
CA CYS A 49 -6.87 -2.20 -16.25
C CYS A 49 -7.98 -3.01 -15.58
N ALA A 50 -8.41 -4.10 -16.21
CA ALA A 50 -9.40 -4.99 -15.60
C ALA A 50 -8.79 -5.74 -14.42
N SER A 51 -9.57 -5.90 -13.34
CA SER A 51 -9.22 -6.83 -12.27
C SER A 51 -9.29 -8.27 -12.78
N LEU A 52 -8.38 -9.10 -12.27
CA LEU A 52 -8.35 -10.54 -12.49
C LEU A 52 -8.87 -11.32 -11.26
N VAL A 53 -9.10 -10.65 -10.14
CA VAL A 53 -9.56 -11.28 -8.89
C VAL A 53 -11.06 -11.56 -8.90
N ALA A 54 -11.86 -10.68 -9.48
CA ALA A 54 -13.31 -10.84 -9.60
C ALA A 54 -13.85 -10.19 -10.89
N GLU A 55 -14.87 -10.82 -11.47
CA GLU A 55 -15.53 -10.34 -12.70
C GLU A 55 -16.39 -9.11 -12.44
N GLY A 56 -17.03 -9.11 -11.26
CA GLY A 56 -17.77 -7.98 -10.73
C GLY A 56 -18.20 -8.19 -9.28
N LEU A 57 -19.08 -7.31 -8.79
CA LEU A 57 -19.83 -7.55 -7.55
C LEU A 57 -21.00 -8.45 -7.92
N ASP A 58 -21.05 -9.65 -7.37
CA ASP A 58 -22.24 -10.48 -7.49
C ASP A 58 -23.36 -9.79 -6.69
N ASP A 59 -24.45 -9.38 -7.35
CA ASP A 59 -25.69 -9.05 -6.65
C ASP A 59 -26.26 -10.37 -6.12
N ASP A 60 -25.91 -10.71 -4.88
CA ASP A 60 -26.60 -11.75 -4.11
C ASP A 60 -28.03 -11.25 -3.75
N GLU A 61 -28.87 -10.99 -4.75
CA GLU A 61 -30.32 -10.80 -4.61
C GLU A 61 -31.00 -11.53 -5.78
N ASP A 62 -31.12 -12.87 -5.68
CA ASP A 62 -32.28 -13.64 -6.12
C ASP A 62 -32.00 -15.15 -6.00
N ASP A 63 -32.09 -15.67 -4.77
CA ASP A 63 -32.25 -17.11 -4.54
C ASP A 63 -33.18 -17.36 -3.33
N ASP A 64 -34.25 -16.56 -3.22
CA ASP A 64 -35.47 -17.00 -2.52
C ASP A 64 -36.35 -17.76 -3.52
N GLU A 65 -35.94 -18.99 -3.81
CA GLU A 65 -36.78 -20.00 -4.47
C GLU A 65 -38.10 -20.18 -3.70
N ASN A 66 -39.13 -19.52 -4.21
CA ASN A 66 -40.48 -20.06 -4.44
C ASN A 66 -40.79 -21.44 -3.80
N GLU A 67 -41.10 -21.46 -2.50
CA GLU A 67 -41.97 -22.51 -1.94
C GLU A 67 -43.43 -22.13 -2.25
N GLY A 68 -43.92 -22.64 -3.37
CA GLY A 68 -45.29 -22.46 -3.81
C GLY A 68 -46.32 -23.04 -2.84
N GLU A 69 -47.38 -22.27 -2.57
CA GLU A 69 -48.68 -22.83 -2.23
C GLU A 69 -49.79 -22.06 -2.97
N ASP A 70 -50.58 -22.82 -3.71
CA ASP A 70 -51.74 -22.42 -4.50
C ASP A 70 -52.76 -21.59 -3.69
N ALA A 71 -53.22 -20.47 -4.26
CA ALA A 71 -54.60 -20.01 -4.08
C ALA A 71 -55.07 -19.11 -5.23
N LEU A 72 -55.97 -19.68 -6.02
CA LEU A 72 -56.79 -19.04 -7.06
C LEU A 72 -57.56 -17.81 -6.52
N GLU A 73 -57.57 -16.70 -7.26
CA GLU A 73 -58.82 -16.00 -7.58
C GLU A 73 -58.67 -15.02 -8.76
N ALA A 74 -59.68 -15.01 -9.61
CA ALA A 74 -59.74 -14.29 -10.88
C ALA A 74 -60.09 -12.80 -10.72
N GLY A 75 -59.57 -11.94 -11.60
CA GLY A 75 -60.06 -10.57 -11.76
C GLY A 75 -59.32 -9.75 -12.84
N ASP A 76 -59.98 -9.58 -13.98
CA ASP A 76 -59.94 -8.48 -14.98
C ASP A 76 -58.66 -7.66 -15.26
N GLN A 77 -58.22 -7.80 -16.52
CA GLN A 77 -57.66 -6.81 -17.46
C GLN A 77 -57.50 -5.34 -17.00
N GLU A 78 -56.29 -4.77 -17.12
CA GLU A 78 -55.99 -3.59 -17.94
C GLU A 78 -54.48 -3.23 -17.96
N ALA A 79 -54.06 -2.62 -19.09
CA ALA A 79 -52.85 -1.83 -19.34
C ALA A 79 -51.49 -2.55 -19.48
N ASP A 80 -51.27 -3.03 -20.71
CA ASP A 80 -49.99 -3.09 -21.41
C ASP A 80 -49.47 -1.65 -21.63
N GLU A 81 -48.57 -1.20 -20.76
CA GLU A 81 -47.64 -0.10 -21.05
C GLU A 81 -46.22 -0.65 -20.84
N GLY A 82 -45.55 -0.90 -21.96
CA GLY A 82 -44.22 -1.49 -22.02
C GLY A 82 -43.22 -0.79 -21.11
N GLU A 83 -42.78 -1.52 -20.11
CA GLU A 83 -41.50 -1.29 -19.46
C GLU A 83 -40.44 -1.57 -20.53
N GLU A 84 -39.77 -0.52 -20.97
CA GLU A 84 -38.52 -0.66 -21.73
C GLU A 84 -37.55 -1.35 -20.79
N GLU A 85 -37.45 -2.69 -20.89
CA GLU A 85 -36.38 -3.48 -20.29
C GLU A 85 -35.07 -2.82 -20.73
N ASN A 86 -34.41 -2.12 -19.78
CA ASN A 86 -33.05 -1.66 -19.98
C ASN A 86 -32.19 -2.92 -20.12
N GLU A 87 -31.94 -3.35 -21.36
CA GLU A 87 -31.02 -4.47 -21.70
C GLU A 87 -29.56 -4.24 -21.25
N ASP A 88 -29.29 -3.18 -20.47
CA ASP A 88 -27.98 -2.80 -19.92
C ASP A 88 -27.87 -3.08 -18.39
N GLU A 89 -28.91 -3.57 -17.70
CA GLU A 89 -28.91 -3.74 -16.22
C GLU A 89 -28.33 -5.08 -15.72
N ASP A 90 -28.06 -6.06 -16.60
CA ASP A 90 -27.58 -7.41 -16.20
C ASP A 90 -26.05 -7.62 -16.30
N GLN A 91 -25.26 -6.58 -16.58
CA GLN A 91 -23.80 -6.74 -16.60
C GLN A 91 -23.21 -6.56 -15.20
N PRO A 92 -22.47 -7.56 -14.68
CA PRO A 92 -21.84 -7.44 -13.37
C PRO A 92 -20.90 -6.23 -13.35
N PRO A 93 -20.88 -5.45 -12.25
CA PRO A 93 -20.16 -4.19 -12.18
C PRO A 93 -18.66 -4.41 -12.34
N ARG A 94 -18.02 -3.64 -13.21
CA ARG A 94 -16.64 -3.90 -13.63
C ARG A 94 -15.62 -3.52 -12.56
N LEU A 95 -14.86 -4.50 -12.10
CA LEU A 95 -13.78 -4.26 -11.15
C LEU A 95 -12.46 -3.96 -11.88
N HIS A 96 -11.68 -3.07 -11.27
CA HIS A 96 -10.48 -2.53 -11.88
C HIS A 96 -9.26 -2.78 -11.01
N ALA A 97 -8.11 -2.80 -11.66
CA ALA A 97 -6.80 -2.95 -11.04
C ALA A 97 -5.82 -1.97 -11.69
N ILE A 98 -4.58 -1.96 -11.19
CA ILE A 98 -3.50 -1.11 -11.72
C ILE A 98 -2.48 -1.98 -12.43
N SER A 99 -2.07 -1.60 -13.64
CA SER A 99 -0.97 -2.23 -14.36
C SER A 99 0.11 -1.23 -14.75
N SER A 100 1.37 -1.66 -14.67
CA SER A 100 2.54 -0.89 -15.10
C SER A 100 3.57 -1.84 -15.73
N PRO A 101 4.42 -1.38 -16.68
CA PRO A 101 5.56 -2.17 -17.15
C PRO A 101 6.48 -2.55 -15.98
N PHE A 102 6.92 -3.80 -15.92
CA PHE A 102 7.70 -4.32 -14.80
C PHE A 102 9.10 -3.69 -14.75
N ALA A 103 9.82 -3.74 -15.88
CA ALA A 103 11.25 -3.44 -15.92
C ALA A 103 11.62 -2.04 -15.40
N PRO A 104 10.93 -0.94 -15.79
CA PRO A 104 11.25 0.38 -15.26
C PRO A 104 10.99 0.51 -13.75
N GLY A 105 9.95 -0.15 -13.23
CA GLY A 105 9.66 -0.22 -11.79
C GLY A 105 10.78 -0.93 -11.03
N LEU A 106 11.25 -2.05 -11.55
CA LEU A 106 12.37 -2.80 -10.96
C LEU A 106 13.65 -1.97 -10.90
N GLU A 107 13.97 -1.18 -11.95
CA GLU A 107 15.14 -0.29 -11.92
C GLU A 107 15.02 0.78 -10.82
N ARG A 108 13.82 1.32 -10.58
CA ARG A 108 13.57 2.24 -9.47
C ARG A 108 13.80 1.57 -8.12
N VAL A 109 13.31 0.35 -7.93
CA VAL A 109 13.53 -0.44 -6.71
C VAL A 109 15.02 -0.71 -6.49
N ARG A 110 15.78 -1.10 -7.52
CA ARG A 110 17.23 -1.32 -7.39
C ARG A 110 17.98 -0.06 -6.94
N ARG A 111 17.68 1.10 -7.54
CA ARG A 111 18.29 2.38 -7.12
C ARG A 111 17.86 2.74 -5.70
N PHE A 112 16.58 2.59 -5.36
CA PHE A 112 16.07 2.82 -4.01
C PHE A 112 16.80 1.97 -2.97
N ALA A 113 16.95 0.67 -3.23
CA ALA A 113 17.70 -0.24 -2.36
C ALA A 113 19.16 0.20 -2.18
N GLY A 114 19.82 0.69 -3.24
CA GLY A 114 21.16 1.28 -3.14
C GLY A 114 21.22 2.48 -2.17
N ILE A 115 20.22 3.37 -2.25
CA ILE A 115 20.09 4.53 -1.36
C ILE A 115 19.84 4.08 0.10
N VAL A 116 18.92 3.14 0.33
CA VAL A 116 18.60 2.65 1.68
C VAL A 116 19.78 1.87 2.29
N LYS A 117 20.53 1.11 1.50
CA LYS A 117 21.77 0.47 1.97
C LYS A 117 22.83 1.50 2.38
N ALA A 118 22.96 2.61 1.65
CA ALA A 118 23.83 3.72 2.06
C ALA A 118 23.35 4.37 3.38
N ILE A 119 22.03 4.45 3.60
CA ILE A 119 21.47 4.82 4.91
C ILE A 119 21.90 3.83 5.98
N ALA A 120 21.73 2.52 5.79
CA ALA A 120 22.08 1.53 6.82
C ALA A 120 23.59 1.52 7.16
N MET A 121 24.45 1.78 6.18
CA MET A 121 25.91 1.82 6.36
C MET A 121 26.41 3.13 6.99
N ALA A 122 25.68 4.23 6.86
CA ALA A 122 26.08 5.52 7.42
C ALA A 122 25.89 5.52 8.94
N ALA A 123 27.01 5.54 9.67
CA ALA A 123 27.05 5.56 11.12
C ALA A 123 26.06 6.59 11.70
N PRO A 124 25.33 6.25 12.79
CA PRO A 124 24.44 7.22 13.43
C PRO A 124 25.26 8.46 13.79
N ALA A 125 24.80 9.63 13.34
CA ALA A 125 25.46 10.88 13.65
C ALA A 125 25.59 10.96 15.18
N ALA A 126 26.82 11.13 15.68
CA ALA A 126 27.05 11.29 17.10
C ALA A 126 26.14 12.41 17.61
N PRO A 127 25.43 12.22 18.74
CA PRO A 127 24.59 13.26 19.29
C PRO A 127 25.44 14.52 19.46
N PRO A 128 24.91 15.72 19.14
CA PRO A 128 25.65 16.95 19.33
C PRO A 128 26.12 17.00 20.79
N ALA A 129 27.43 17.18 20.98
CA ALA A 129 28.02 17.27 22.31
C ALA A 129 27.20 18.29 23.12
N PRO A 130 26.75 17.95 24.35
CA PRO A 130 25.97 18.87 25.15
C PRO A 130 26.73 20.17 25.28
N ALA A 131 26.08 21.29 24.91
CA ALA A 131 26.65 22.61 25.07
C ALA A 131 27.12 22.77 26.52
N PRO A 132 28.32 23.33 26.78
CA PRO A 132 28.81 23.49 28.14
C PRO A 132 27.77 24.27 28.94
N ILE A 133 27.22 23.62 29.97
CA ILE A 133 26.29 24.22 30.91
C ILE A 133 26.98 25.43 31.51
N ALA A 134 26.52 26.63 31.14
CA ALA A 134 26.95 27.85 31.78
C ALA A 134 26.66 27.74 33.28
N ALA A 135 27.68 27.92 34.11
CA ALA A 135 27.55 27.85 35.55
C ALA A 135 26.43 28.81 36.03
N PRO A 136 25.49 28.35 36.88
CA PRO A 136 24.43 29.22 37.37
C PRO A 136 25.04 30.38 38.19
N PRO A 137 24.54 31.61 38.03
CA PRO A 137 25.00 32.74 38.84
C PRO A 137 24.70 32.48 40.33
N PRO A 138 25.54 32.99 41.24
CA PRO A 138 25.37 32.74 42.67
C PRO A 138 24.03 33.28 43.15
N ALA A 139 23.23 32.42 43.78
CA ALA A 139 21.93 32.76 44.32
C ALA A 139 22.08 33.78 45.47
N SER A 140 21.51 34.98 45.28
CA SER A 140 21.34 35.98 46.33
C SER A 140 20.30 35.51 47.36
N LEU A 141 20.67 35.58 48.64
CA LEU A 141 19.83 35.23 49.80
C LEU A 141 18.48 35.99 49.86
N LEU A 142 18.37 37.15 49.20
CA LEU A 142 17.12 37.92 49.14
C LEU A 142 16.07 37.33 48.17
N GLY A 143 16.47 36.47 47.22
CA GLY A 143 15.53 35.82 46.29
C GLY A 143 14.73 34.66 46.88
N ARG A 144 15.13 34.14 48.05
CA ARG A 144 14.47 32.99 48.71
C ARG A 144 13.23 33.36 49.51
N LEU A 145 13.07 34.62 49.93
CA LEU A 145 11.91 35.05 50.72
C LEU A 145 10.70 35.43 49.88
N ALA A 146 10.89 35.86 48.62
CA ALA A 146 9.78 36.21 47.72
C ALA A 146 9.01 34.98 47.19
N ARG A 147 9.59 33.77 47.27
CA ARG A 147 8.99 32.53 46.74
C ARG A 147 8.01 31.83 47.69
N LEU A 148 7.80 32.36 48.90
CA LEU A 148 6.89 31.80 49.92
C LEU A 148 5.47 32.38 49.88
N LEU A 149 5.16 33.31 48.95
CA LEU A 149 3.86 33.99 48.89
C LEU A 149 3.13 33.84 47.55
N SER A 150 3.51 32.88 46.71
CA SER A 150 2.76 32.53 45.49
C SER A 150 2.92 31.06 45.19
N ALA A 151 1.90 30.27 45.52
CA ALA A 151 1.73 28.92 45.05
C ALA A 151 0.54 28.88 44.09
N PRO A 152 0.71 28.21 42.95
CA PRO A 152 -0.19 27.13 42.59
C PRO A 152 0.57 25.80 42.58
N ALA A 153 -0.16 24.72 42.84
CA ALA A 153 0.35 23.36 42.91
C ALA A 153 1.10 22.94 41.62
N PRO A 154 2.16 22.12 41.71
CA PRO A 154 2.82 21.59 40.53
C PRO A 154 1.89 20.58 39.83
N ALA A 155 1.72 20.76 38.51
CA ALA A 155 1.15 19.74 37.65
C ALA A 155 2.00 18.45 37.73
N PRO A 156 1.38 17.25 37.60
CA PRO A 156 2.14 16.01 37.54
C PRO A 156 3.13 16.07 36.37
N ALA A 157 4.36 15.64 36.64
CA ALA A 157 5.42 15.58 35.63
C ALA A 157 4.95 14.70 34.45
N PRO A 158 5.30 15.06 33.20
CA PRO A 158 5.08 14.18 32.08
C PRO A 158 5.78 12.85 32.37
N VAL A 159 5.03 11.76 32.28
CA VAL A 159 5.57 10.42 32.31
C VAL A 159 6.55 10.34 31.15
N GLU A 160 7.85 10.21 31.44
CA GLU A 160 8.85 9.90 30.42
C GLU A 160 8.39 8.64 29.71
N ALA A 161 8.03 8.78 28.43
CA ALA A 161 7.79 7.65 27.56
C ALA A 161 9.02 6.73 27.63
N PRO A 162 8.84 5.40 27.64
CA PRO A 162 9.97 4.48 27.67
C PRO A 162 10.92 4.84 26.54
N VAL A 163 12.19 5.06 26.90
CA VAL A 163 13.28 5.30 25.96
C VAL A 163 13.28 4.12 25.00
N GLN A 164 12.80 4.33 23.78
CA GLN A 164 12.84 3.32 22.73
C GLN A 164 14.31 2.93 22.54
N ALA A 165 14.57 1.63 22.55
CA ALA A 165 15.88 1.10 22.21
C ALA A 165 16.26 1.62 20.81
N PRO A 166 17.55 1.90 20.54
CA PRO A 166 17.97 2.35 19.23
C PRO A 166 17.54 1.33 18.18
N ALA A 167 16.92 1.80 17.10
CA ALA A 167 16.48 0.95 16.01
C ALA A 167 17.69 0.24 15.37
N THR A 168 17.57 -1.08 15.15
CA THR A 168 18.61 -1.91 14.55
C THR A 168 18.52 -1.87 13.02
N VAL A 169 19.64 -2.09 12.34
CA VAL A 169 19.75 -2.12 10.87
C VAL A 169 20.49 -3.38 10.41
N GLU A 170 20.34 -4.48 11.17
CA GLU A 170 21.10 -5.70 10.96
C GLU A 170 20.58 -6.50 9.76
N HIS A 171 19.27 -6.48 9.54
CA HIS A 171 18.59 -7.32 8.55
C HIS A 171 18.19 -6.56 7.28
N LEU A 172 17.89 -5.26 7.41
CA LEU A 172 17.39 -4.43 6.31
C LEU A 172 18.19 -4.55 4.98
N PRO A 173 19.54 -4.52 4.96
CA PRO A 173 20.29 -4.69 3.71
C PRO A 173 20.06 -6.06 3.05
N GLY A 174 19.93 -7.12 3.85
CA GLY A 174 19.67 -8.47 3.36
C GLY A 174 18.28 -8.58 2.72
N TRP A 175 17.24 -8.05 3.38
CA TRP A 175 15.87 -8.04 2.84
C TRP A 175 15.77 -7.28 1.51
N LEU A 176 16.51 -6.19 1.36
CA LEU A 176 16.57 -5.45 0.10
C LEU A 176 17.19 -6.29 -1.03
N ASP A 177 18.27 -7.02 -0.74
CA ASP A 177 18.92 -7.88 -1.73
C ASP A 177 18.03 -9.08 -2.09
N GLU A 178 17.40 -9.72 -1.09
CA GLU A 178 16.45 -10.81 -1.29
C GLU A 178 15.24 -10.37 -2.12
N THR A 179 14.67 -9.18 -1.84
CA THR A 179 13.56 -8.61 -2.61
C THR A 179 13.93 -8.43 -4.09
N ILE A 180 15.12 -7.88 -4.37
CA ILE A 180 15.56 -7.68 -5.76
C ILE A 180 15.75 -9.02 -6.48
N VAL A 181 16.39 -10.00 -5.83
CA VAL A 181 16.59 -11.34 -6.40
C VAL A 181 15.25 -11.98 -6.72
N PHE A 182 14.31 -11.96 -5.77
CA PHE A 182 12.99 -12.53 -5.96
C PHE A 182 12.24 -11.88 -7.13
N LEU A 183 12.24 -10.54 -7.20
CA LEU A 183 11.62 -9.80 -8.30
C LEU A 183 12.28 -10.11 -9.66
N GLU A 184 13.60 -10.32 -9.69
CA GLU A 184 14.31 -10.67 -10.92
C GLU A 184 13.97 -12.08 -11.42
N GLU A 185 13.81 -13.03 -10.50
CA GLU A 185 13.47 -14.42 -10.80
C GLU A 185 12.01 -14.55 -11.29
N ASN A 186 11.12 -13.68 -10.81
CA ASN A 186 9.67 -13.74 -11.09
C ASN A 186 9.17 -12.65 -12.06
N ARG A 187 10.08 -11.92 -12.71
CA ARG A 187 9.68 -10.83 -13.63
C ARG A 187 9.08 -11.33 -14.93
N ASP A 188 8.13 -10.55 -15.43
CA ASP A 188 7.56 -10.66 -16.76
C ASP A 188 7.40 -9.24 -17.37
N ALA A 189 6.57 -9.08 -18.39
CA ALA A 189 6.40 -7.82 -19.10
C ALA A 189 5.72 -6.74 -18.24
N PHE A 190 4.70 -7.12 -17.47
CA PHE A 190 3.87 -6.20 -16.70
C PHE A 190 3.77 -6.61 -15.23
N LEU A 191 3.43 -5.63 -14.40
CA LEU A 191 2.93 -5.82 -13.05
C LEU A 191 1.41 -5.62 -13.05
N LEU A 192 0.75 -6.28 -12.10
CA LEU A 192 -0.64 -6.05 -11.73
C LEU A 192 -0.72 -5.86 -10.22
N LEU A 193 -1.32 -4.75 -9.79
CA LEU A 193 -1.65 -4.46 -8.40
C LEU A 193 -3.17 -4.47 -8.24
N GLU A 194 -3.65 -5.41 -7.44
CA GLU A 194 -5.05 -5.56 -7.05
C GLU A 194 -5.28 -4.92 -5.69
N THR A 195 -6.24 -3.99 -5.62
CA THR A 195 -6.66 -3.30 -4.38
C THR A 195 -8.11 -3.55 -4.02
N VAL A 196 -8.83 -4.35 -4.82
CA VAL A 196 -10.28 -4.54 -4.72
C VAL A 196 -10.77 -4.91 -3.30
N GLU A 197 -10.09 -5.82 -2.60
CA GLU A 197 -10.48 -6.18 -1.23
C GLU A 197 -10.29 -5.03 -0.22
N LEU A 198 -9.38 -4.10 -0.49
CA LEU A 198 -9.22 -2.89 0.31
C LEU A 198 -10.33 -1.88 -0.01
N ASP A 199 -10.59 -1.68 -1.30
CA ASP A 199 -11.50 -0.66 -1.78
C ASP A 199 -12.97 -0.97 -1.39
N MET A 200 -13.36 -2.24 -1.43
CA MET A 200 -14.67 -2.73 -0.99
C MET A 200 -14.95 -2.51 0.51
N MET A 201 -13.95 -2.15 1.31
CA MET A 201 -14.18 -1.75 2.71
C MET A 201 -14.78 -0.34 2.82
N SER A 202 -14.55 0.50 1.83
CA SER A 202 -14.88 1.94 1.85
C SER A 202 -15.82 2.38 0.74
N ALA A 203 -15.94 1.58 -0.32
CA ALA A 203 -16.75 1.84 -1.49
C ALA A 203 -17.68 0.66 -1.77
N MET A 204 -18.88 0.95 -2.30
CA MET A 204 -19.92 -0.05 -2.54
C MET A 204 -20.34 -0.14 -4.01
N GLY A 205 -20.16 0.94 -4.80
CA GLY A 205 -20.55 0.97 -6.21
C GLY A 205 -19.35 0.92 -7.15
N GLU A 206 -19.57 0.49 -8.39
CA GLU A 206 -18.53 0.41 -9.44
C GLU A 206 -17.76 1.73 -9.60
N ALA A 207 -18.48 2.85 -9.66
CA ALA A 207 -17.86 4.16 -9.84
C ALA A 207 -16.94 4.54 -8.67
N ASP A 208 -17.38 4.27 -7.44
CA ASP A 208 -16.63 4.56 -6.22
C ASP A 208 -15.38 3.65 -6.13
N LEU A 209 -15.53 2.36 -6.45
CA LEU A 209 -14.42 1.41 -6.50
C LEU A 209 -13.39 1.81 -7.56
N ARG A 210 -13.86 2.24 -8.74
CA ARG A 210 -12.99 2.78 -9.78
C ARG A 210 -12.24 4.03 -9.30
N GLU A 211 -12.92 4.94 -8.61
CA GLU A 211 -12.28 6.15 -8.04
C GLU A 211 -11.18 5.76 -7.04
N CYS A 212 -11.40 4.77 -6.17
CA CYS A 212 -10.36 4.27 -5.26
C CYS A 212 -9.09 3.81 -6.02
N VAL A 213 -9.27 3.06 -7.11
CA VAL A 213 -8.14 2.61 -7.95
C VAL A 213 -7.44 3.79 -8.63
N GLU A 214 -8.20 4.76 -9.14
CA GLU A 214 -7.66 5.98 -9.76
C GLU A 214 -6.89 6.85 -8.74
N GLU A 215 -7.34 6.94 -7.49
CA GLU A 215 -6.57 7.58 -6.42
C GLU A 215 -5.26 6.85 -6.12
N GLU A 216 -5.28 5.52 -6.09
CA GLU A 216 -4.07 4.74 -5.85
C GLU A 216 -3.08 4.83 -7.03
N ILE A 217 -3.58 4.99 -8.26
CA ILE A 217 -2.75 5.37 -9.42
C ILE A 217 -2.06 6.72 -9.18
N GLU A 218 -2.77 7.72 -8.68
CA GLU A 218 -2.17 9.03 -8.33
C GLU A 218 -1.12 8.89 -7.21
N ARG A 219 -1.36 8.03 -6.20
CA ARG A 219 -0.35 7.71 -5.17
C ARG A 219 0.90 7.07 -5.79
N CYS A 220 0.75 6.15 -6.75
CA CYS A 220 1.87 5.57 -7.49
C CYS A 220 2.65 6.64 -8.28
N ARG A 221 1.94 7.55 -8.99
CA ARG A 221 2.55 8.66 -9.73
C ARG A 221 3.31 9.61 -8.82
N ALA A 222 2.76 9.93 -7.65
CA ALA A 222 3.40 10.78 -6.65
C ALA A 222 4.71 10.15 -6.13
N VAL A 223 4.71 8.85 -5.83
CA VAL A 223 5.93 8.10 -5.46
C VAL A 223 6.99 8.16 -6.57
N GLY A 224 6.57 7.98 -7.82
CA GLY A 224 7.46 8.11 -8.98
C GLY A 224 8.09 9.51 -9.06
N ALA A 225 7.26 10.56 -9.00
CA ALA A 225 7.73 11.94 -9.06
C ALA A 225 8.70 12.29 -7.91
N ALA A 226 8.41 11.83 -6.70
CA ALA A 226 9.27 12.00 -5.54
C ALA A 226 10.62 11.29 -5.71
N PHE A 227 10.60 10.07 -6.25
CA PHE A 227 11.80 9.28 -6.50
C PHE A 227 12.71 9.91 -7.56
N GLU A 228 12.13 10.47 -8.62
CA GLU A 228 12.88 11.22 -9.65
C GLU A 228 13.45 12.54 -9.11
N ALA A 229 12.81 13.14 -8.09
CA ALA A 229 13.30 14.34 -7.43
C ALA A 229 14.50 14.09 -6.48
N LEU A 230 14.80 12.82 -6.16
CA LEU A 230 15.98 12.48 -5.37
C LEU A 230 17.27 12.75 -6.16
N PRO A 231 18.33 13.28 -5.51
CA PRO A 231 19.64 13.48 -6.14
C PRO A 231 20.18 12.23 -6.84
N ALA A 232 20.91 12.42 -7.93
CA ALA A 232 21.55 11.32 -8.65
C ALA A 232 22.67 10.65 -7.81
N ASP A 233 23.35 11.42 -6.96
CA ASP A 233 24.36 10.91 -6.03
C ASP A 233 23.71 10.12 -4.89
N THR A 234 24.14 8.87 -4.71
CA THR A 234 23.54 7.94 -3.74
C THR A 234 23.69 8.44 -2.30
N ASP A 235 24.84 9.01 -1.92
CA ASP A 235 25.07 9.49 -0.56
C ASP A 235 24.27 10.75 -0.26
N GLU A 236 24.12 11.66 -1.23
CA GLU A 236 23.26 12.84 -1.11
C GLU A 236 21.78 12.45 -1.01
N ALA A 237 21.33 11.52 -1.86
CA ALA A 237 19.98 10.98 -1.80
C ALA A 237 19.71 10.29 -0.46
N ALA A 238 20.67 9.52 0.08
CA ALA A 238 20.54 8.86 1.37
C ALA A 238 20.39 9.86 2.52
N ARG A 239 21.19 10.94 2.52
CA ARG A 239 21.07 12.02 3.51
C ARG A 239 19.75 12.76 3.43
N LEU A 240 19.25 13.00 2.21
CA LEU A 240 17.96 13.65 2.00
C LEU A 240 16.82 12.73 2.45
N LEU A 241 16.81 11.48 2.00
CA LEU A 241 15.78 10.50 2.29
C LEU A 241 15.67 10.21 3.80
N ARG A 242 16.81 10.04 4.49
CA ARG A 242 16.82 9.88 5.96
C ARG A 242 16.17 11.05 6.69
N ARG A 243 16.35 12.28 6.18
CA ARG A 243 15.74 13.47 6.76
C ARG A 243 14.24 13.50 6.49
N LEU A 244 13.84 13.23 5.24
CA LEU A 244 12.44 13.25 4.81
C LEU A 244 11.58 12.20 5.52
N ALA A 245 12.17 11.08 5.94
CA ALA A 245 11.49 10.10 6.79
C ALA A 245 10.99 10.68 8.14
N VAL A 246 11.68 11.70 8.67
CA VAL A 246 11.37 12.31 9.98
C VAL A 246 10.72 13.69 9.82
N GLU A 247 11.16 14.46 8.84
CA GLU A 247 10.69 15.82 8.57
C GLU A 247 9.86 15.81 7.28
N GLU A 248 8.59 16.18 7.38
CA GLU A 248 7.71 16.28 6.22
C GLU A 248 8.28 17.25 5.19
N GLY A 249 8.59 16.74 4.00
CA GLY A 249 9.09 17.51 2.87
C GLY A 249 7.98 18.33 2.20
N ALA A 250 8.37 19.27 1.34
CA ALA A 250 7.41 19.87 0.41
C ALA A 250 7.12 18.88 -0.74
N PRO A 251 5.90 18.89 -1.32
CA PRO A 251 5.59 18.07 -2.47
C PRO A 251 6.60 18.24 -3.62
N PRO A 252 7.03 17.14 -4.28
CA PRO A 252 6.54 15.76 -4.11
C PRO A 252 7.27 14.92 -3.03
N LEU A 253 8.18 15.51 -2.25
CA LEU A 253 9.05 14.77 -1.32
C LEU A 253 8.37 14.36 0.00
N ASP A 254 7.15 14.83 0.25
CA ASP A 254 6.30 14.48 1.39
C ASP A 254 5.96 12.99 1.46
N VAL A 255 5.95 12.28 0.32
CA VAL A 255 5.65 10.84 0.27
C VAL A 255 6.62 9.98 1.09
N PHE A 256 7.84 10.46 1.34
CA PHE A 256 8.84 9.73 2.10
C PHE A 256 8.66 9.88 3.62
N HIS A 257 7.82 10.82 4.06
CA HIS A 257 7.56 11.05 5.48
C HIS A 257 6.93 9.83 6.14
N GLY A 258 7.43 9.47 7.31
CA GLY A 258 6.98 8.31 8.09
C GLY A 258 7.55 6.96 7.63
N LEU A 259 8.31 6.90 6.54
CA LEU A 259 9.05 5.68 6.19
C LEU A 259 10.16 5.40 7.20
N ARG A 260 10.39 4.12 7.46
CA ARG A 260 11.48 3.67 8.34
C ARG A 260 12.57 2.97 7.54
N PHE A 261 13.82 3.24 7.91
CA PHE A 261 15.01 2.63 7.29
C PHE A 261 15.82 1.87 8.34
N ASP A 262 15.10 1.03 9.07
CA ASP A 262 15.59 0.11 10.11
C ASP A 262 14.86 -1.23 10.03
N ASP A 263 15.20 -2.17 10.90
CA ASP A 263 14.63 -3.53 10.88
C ASP A 263 13.13 -3.55 11.27
N ASP A 264 12.56 -2.43 11.72
CA ASP A 264 11.12 -2.30 11.96
C ASP A 264 10.38 -1.76 10.72
N CYS A 265 11.02 -1.68 9.54
CA CYS A 265 10.44 -1.04 8.35
C CYS A 265 9.07 -1.57 7.90
N ASP A 266 8.68 -2.76 8.36
CA ASP A 266 7.44 -3.47 8.03
C ASP A 266 6.61 -3.88 9.27
N SER A 267 6.98 -3.42 10.46
CA SER A 267 6.38 -3.78 11.75
C SER A 267 4.99 -3.12 11.98
N VAL A 268 4.04 -3.33 11.06
CA VAL A 268 2.68 -2.76 11.13
C VAL A 268 1.83 -3.38 12.24
N ARG A 269 1.99 -4.69 12.50
CA ARG A 269 1.18 -5.42 13.50
C ARG A 269 1.42 -4.96 14.94
N THR A 270 2.62 -4.45 15.22
CA THR A 270 2.98 -3.93 16.54
C THR A 270 2.65 -2.44 16.67
N GLY A 271 2.19 -1.80 15.59
CA GLY A 271 1.99 -0.35 15.51
C GLY A 271 3.29 0.45 15.50
N ALA A 272 4.45 -0.21 15.35
CA ALA A 272 5.75 0.46 15.31
C ALA A 272 5.96 1.24 13.99
N THR A 273 5.20 0.86 12.96
CA THR A 273 5.30 1.40 11.60
C THR A 273 3.92 1.65 11.04
N GLU A 274 3.68 2.90 10.63
CA GLU A 274 2.44 3.31 9.97
C GLU A 274 2.53 3.17 8.45
N ARG A 275 3.73 3.28 7.88
CA ARG A 275 3.99 3.24 6.43
C ARG A 275 5.02 2.16 6.10
N PRO A 276 4.60 0.92 5.82
CA PRO A 276 5.52 -0.18 5.56
C PRO A 276 6.30 0.03 4.25
N LEU A 277 7.54 -0.45 4.23
CA LEU A 277 8.30 -0.51 2.98
C LEU A 277 7.77 -1.62 2.06
N GLY A 278 7.37 -2.76 2.61
CA GLY A 278 6.97 -3.95 1.85
C GLY A 278 8.17 -4.76 1.39
N LEU A 279 9.13 -4.98 2.29
CA LEU A 279 10.30 -5.85 2.05
C LEU A 279 10.07 -7.27 2.57
N THR A 280 9.01 -7.48 3.32
CA THR A 280 8.57 -8.77 3.83
C THR A 280 7.36 -9.28 3.02
N ASN A 281 7.04 -10.57 3.10
CA ASN A 281 5.87 -11.22 2.45
C ASN A 281 5.95 -11.47 0.92
N TRP A 282 7.14 -11.45 0.33
CA TRP A 282 7.35 -11.94 -1.04
C TRP A 282 7.18 -13.46 -1.13
N SER A 283 6.29 -13.92 -2.01
CA SER A 283 5.90 -15.32 -2.15
C SER A 283 5.20 -15.59 -3.48
N GLU A 284 5.50 -16.72 -4.11
CA GLU A 284 4.74 -17.24 -5.26
C GLU A 284 3.40 -17.87 -4.84
N VAL A 285 3.20 -18.11 -3.54
CA VAL A 285 1.97 -18.66 -2.97
C VAL A 285 1.27 -17.55 -2.19
N LEU A 286 0.09 -17.15 -2.65
CA LEU A 286 -0.72 -16.07 -2.06
C LEU A 286 -2.05 -16.63 -1.55
N TYR A 287 -2.76 -15.85 -0.74
CA TYR A 287 -4.11 -16.17 -0.29
C TYR A 287 -5.09 -16.28 -1.46
N PHE A 288 -4.89 -15.45 -2.49
CA PHE A 288 -5.63 -15.54 -3.75
C PHE A 288 -4.66 -15.84 -4.89
N GLU A 289 -4.82 -17.00 -5.53
CA GLU A 289 -3.99 -17.41 -6.67
C GLU A 289 -4.73 -17.15 -7.98
N LEU A 290 -4.04 -16.55 -8.95
CA LEU A 290 -4.54 -16.33 -10.29
C LEU A 290 -4.06 -17.44 -11.22
N SER A 291 -4.96 -17.94 -12.05
CA SER A 291 -4.64 -18.92 -13.10
C SER A 291 -4.46 -18.23 -14.46
N GLY A 292 -3.49 -18.71 -15.22
CA GLY A 292 -3.27 -18.29 -16.61
C GLY A 292 -4.19 -19.00 -17.60
N GLN A 293 -4.07 -18.69 -18.90
CA GLN A 293 -4.89 -19.31 -19.95
C GLN A 293 -4.79 -20.84 -20.01
N GLU A 294 -3.59 -21.40 -19.80
CA GLU A 294 -3.37 -22.85 -19.88
C GLU A 294 -4.17 -23.64 -18.85
N GLU A 295 -4.38 -23.06 -17.67
CA GLU A 295 -5.14 -23.68 -16.57
C GLU A 295 -6.64 -23.40 -16.68
N SER A 296 -7.03 -22.20 -17.13
CA SER A 296 -8.44 -21.83 -17.33
C SER A 296 -9.12 -22.73 -18.39
N GLY A 297 -8.45 -22.98 -19.52
CA GLY A 297 -8.97 -23.85 -20.59
C GLY A 297 -9.02 -25.35 -20.24
N ALA A 298 -8.34 -25.78 -19.17
CA ALA A 298 -8.41 -27.17 -18.70
C ALA A 298 -9.67 -27.44 -17.85
N GLY A 299 -10.29 -26.39 -17.30
CA GLY A 299 -11.53 -26.47 -16.51
C GLY A 299 -12.81 -26.59 -17.35
N GLU A 300 -12.88 -25.92 -18.50
CA GLU A 300 -14.07 -25.93 -19.37
C GLU A 300 -14.25 -27.23 -20.20
N ALA A 301 -13.28 -28.14 -20.19
CA ALA A 301 -13.35 -29.41 -20.91
C ALA A 301 -14.02 -30.56 -20.13
N ARG A 302 -14.72 -30.26 -19.02
CA ARG A 302 -15.49 -31.22 -18.22
C ARG A 302 -16.87 -30.67 -17.81
N ASP A 303 -17.81 -30.62 -18.75
CA ASP A 303 -19.05 -31.43 -18.76
C ASP A 303 -19.89 -31.15 -20.01
#